data_AF-A0A840TZ82-F1
#
_entry.id   AF-A0A840TZ82-F1
#
_cell.length_a   1.000
_cell.length_b   1.000
_cell.length_c   1.000
_cell.angle_alpha   90.00
_cell.angle_beta   90.00
_cell.angle_gamma   90.00
#
_symmetry.space_group_name_H-M   'P 1'
#
loop_
_entity.id
_entity.type
_entity.pdbx_description
1 polymer ?
#
loop_
_entity_poly.entity_id
_entity_poly.type
_entity_poly.pdbx_seq_one_letter_code
_entity_poly.pdbx_strand_id
1 'polypeptide(L)'
;MLNKIVALALLVLGTSGTLRSNPYKDDYIQYEAIQLTAAEKQLLRESLDKLHDRYDPKEKMLTKTLTGWNYHTDAESGVFHEVRASFGYAVALLDLGEKQYEQRAFDIIRKTISLQDTISTNKTAGIWPYYLEEPLATKKSPADWNWADFNGVSLLDIYMGHQEKLPEDLKAIIRTSLIYAARSIQKRDVQPGYTNIAIMGTYVTYMTSHLFDLPAMKVYAKNRLDHFYEYTLKRGFTEYNSPTYTVVALDELDRMKRHIVEKDSKQKIESLYTTAWEVIAKHYHKPSGQWAGPHSRAYSSLLMPTVNGIFKQASNGRIDLPGATPRNDVKIKHQIPEHLMPYFLAPKYPRTQQDVLSIDDPKIIGTTYLTDQYALSSANRSSLWNQRRPFLAYWGTPAQPHYLQVRLLHDLYDFSAASFYSEQKENNILAAITFLTNGGDKHISIDKLQNGKFKAKDLRLRFEFGNIAADQLKVPSSENAALTLTLNGLQFDLQLYHAVFGPLKGHWEKGGDEKAAWIDYVLYAGQETELDLTTLEEAALGFTFSLKGAGEKAKSEAPAVSKQGEDLEARWKGLHVRVPTKPMIQPKNL
;
A
#
# COMPACT_ATOMS: atom_id res chain seq x y z
N MET A 1 43.02 71.96 -18.15
CA MET A 1 43.50 71.49 -16.84
C MET A 1 42.28 71.16 -15.99
N LEU A 2 41.57 70.09 -16.32
CA LEU A 2 41.60 68.75 -15.70
C LEU A 2 41.15 68.71 -14.21
N ASN A 3 39.88 68.38 -14.05
CA ASN A 3 39.15 68.05 -12.82
C ASN A 3 39.82 66.93 -12.01
N LYS A 4 39.77 67.02 -10.67
CA LYS A 4 39.89 65.85 -9.79
C LYS A 4 38.82 65.90 -8.69
N ILE A 5 37.83 65.02 -8.87
CA ILE A 5 36.83 64.60 -7.89
C ILE A 5 37.51 63.61 -6.93
N VAL A 6 37.37 63.83 -5.62
CA VAL A 6 37.79 62.89 -4.57
C VAL A 6 36.63 61.94 -4.31
N ALA A 7 36.79 60.67 -4.71
CA ALA A 7 35.86 59.59 -4.40
C ALA A 7 36.33 58.82 -3.16
N LEU A 8 35.45 58.75 -2.17
CA LEU A 8 35.57 58.01 -0.92
C LEU A 8 35.42 56.50 -1.21
N ALA A 9 36.46 55.71 -0.98
CA ALA A 9 36.40 54.25 -1.12
C ALA A 9 35.84 53.63 0.18
N LEU A 10 34.56 53.23 0.14
CA LEU A 10 33.94 52.34 1.12
C LEU A 10 34.36 50.90 0.83
N LEU A 11 35.12 50.30 1.74
CA LEU A 11 35.46 48.88 1.74
C LEU A 11 34.20 48.08 2.10
N VAL A 12 33.47 47.59 1.09
CA VAL A 12 32.43 46.57 1.27
C VAL A 12 33.14 45.22 1.35
N LEU A 13 33.33 44.70 2.55
CA LEU A 13 33.68 43.30 2.76
C LEU A 13 32.50 42.44 2.29
N GLY A 14 32.71 41.79 1.15
CA GLY A 14 31.73 40.95 0.47
C GLY A 14 31.28 39.78 1.33
N THR A 15 29.96 39.72 1.50
CA THR A 15 29.10 38.54 1.43
C THR A 15 29.74 37.17 1.66
N SER A 16 29.29 36.52 2.73
CA SER A 16 29.27 35.07 2.92
C SER A 16 28.89 34.35 1.63
N GLY A 17 29.88 33.79 0.94
CA GLY A 17 29.65 32.86 -0.16
C GLY A 17 29.05 31.59 0.40
N THR A 18 27.74 31.40 0.24
CA THR A 18 27.15 30.06 0.26
C THR A 18 27.84 29.28 -0.87
N LEU A 19 28.70 28.33 -0.51
CA LEU A 19 29.19 27.30 -1.42
C LEU A 19 27.96 26.62 -2.05
N ARG A 20 27.59 27.03 -3.25
CA ARG A 20 26.64 26.29 -4.08
C ARG A 20 27.40 25.07 -4.57
N SER A 21 27.14 23.91 -3.97
CA SER A 21 27.51 22.62 -4.52
C SER A 21 27.02 22.57 -5.97
N ASN A 22 27.92 22.34 -6.94
CA ASN A 22 27.48 22.18 -8.32
C ASN A 22 26.70 20.85 -8.43
N PRO A 23 25.52 20.82 -9.07
CA PRO A 23 24.79 19.58 -9.28
C PRO A 23 25.64 18.62 -10.12
N TYR A 24 25.70 17.35 -9.73
CA TYR A 24 26.27 16.31 -10.58
C TYR A 24 25.29 16.02 -11.71
N LYS A 25 25.80 15.95 -12.94
CA LYS A 25 25.01 15.58 -14.11
C LYS A 25 25.89 15.01 -15.21
N ASP A 26 25.52 13.85 -15.72
CA ASP A 26 26.02 13.28 -16.97
C ASP A 26 24.84 12.94 -17.90
N ASP A 27 25.09 12.17 -18.97
CA ASP A 27 24.06 11.76 -19.94
C ASP A 27 23.03 10.76 -19.37
N TYR A 28 23.30 10.19 -18.19
CA TYR A 28 22.53 9.09 -17.60
C TYR A 28 21.84 9.45 -16.31
N ILE A 29 22.56 10.09 -15.38
CA ILE A 29 22.07 10.42 -14.05
C ILE A 29 22.39 11.88 -13.68
N GLN A 30 21.59 12.41 -12.77
CA GLN A 30 21.82 13.70 -12.12
C GLN A 30 21.44 13.62 -10.64
N TYR A 31 22.08 14.45 -9.83
CA TYR A 31 21.67 14.69 -8.44
C TYR A 31 22.31 15.98 -7.93
N GLU A 32 21.74 16.55 -6.88
CA GLU A 32 22.23 17.77 -6.26
C GLU A 32 22.13 17.68 -4.74
N ALA A 33 22.88 18.53 -4.04
CA ALA A 33 22.76 18.63 -2.60
C ALA A 33 21.34 19.08 -2.23
N ILE A 34 20.79 18.49 -1.16
CA ILE A 34 19.43 18.78 -0.72
C ILE A 34 19.32 20.23 -0.24
N GLN A 35 18.32 20.95 -0.78
CA GLN A 35 17.95 22.29 -0.36
C GLN A 35 16.50 22.30 0.14
N LEU A 36 16.34 22.44 1.46
CA LEU A 36 15.03 22.53 2.10
C LEU A 36 14.67 24.00 2.40
N THR A 37 13.43 24.35 2.12
CA THR A 37 12.81 25.61 2.57
C THR A 37 12.69 25.67 4.10
N ALA A 38 12.48 26.86 4.66
CA ALA A 38 12.28 27.01 6.09
C ALA A 38 11.09 26.21 6.63
N ALA A 39 10.01 26.13 5.85
CA ALA A 39 8.82 25.34 6.19
C ALA A 39 9.11 23.83 6.19
N GLU A 40 9.81 23.32 5.17
CA GLU A 40 10.21 21.91 5.10
C GLU A 40 11.15 21.54 6.26
N LYS A 41 12.09 22.42 6.63
CA LYS A 41 12.94 22.21 7.81
C LYS A 41 12.13 22.15 9.10
N GLN A 42 11.12 23.00 9.25
CA GLN A 42 10.27 23.00 10.43
C GLN A 42 9.47 21.70 10.55
N LEU A 43 8.86 21.24 9.45
CA LEU A 43 8.16 19.94 9.40
C LEU A 43 9.11 18.78 9.76
N LEU A 44 10.34 18.82 9.25
CA LEU A 44 11.34 17.80 9.54
C LEU A 44 11.75 17.80 11.02
N ARG A 45 11.90 18.98 11.66
CA ARG A 45 12.16 19.08 13.11
C ARG A 45 11.05 18.44 13.92
N GLU A 46 9.79 18.76 13.64
CA GLU A 46 8.64 18.18 14.35
C GLU A 46 8.57 16.66 14.21
N SER A 47 8.97 16.12 13.06
CA SER A 47 9.11 14.68 12.87
C SER A 47 10.31 14.12 13.66
N LEU A 48 11.42 14.83 13.72
CA LEU A 48 12.65 14.41 14.40
C LEU A 48 12.51 14.42 15.92
N ASP A 49 11.73 15.34 16.49
CA ASP A 49 11.46 15.41 17.93
C ASP A 49 10.95 14.07 18.48
N LYS A 50 10.05 13.41 17.73
CA LYS A 50 9.51 12.08 18.08
C LYS A 50 10.54 10.95 17.94
N LEU A 51 11.60 11.14 17.14
CA LEU A 51 12.65 10.16 16.92
C LEU A 51 13.81 10.34 17.92
N HIS A 52 14.02 11.55 18.43
CA HIS A 52 15.04 11.84 19.44
C HIS A 52 14.86 10.98 20.70
N ASP A 53 13.62 10.83 21.17
CA ASP A 53 13.30 10.02 22.36
C ASP A 53 13.58 8.53 22.16
N ARG A 54 13.62 8.06 20.91
CA ARG A 54 13.89 6.66 20.56
C ARG A 54 15.36 6.39 20.30
N TYR A 55 16.21 7.41 20.22
CA TYR A 55 17.62 7.25 19.88
C TYR A 55 18.40 6.76 21.10
N ASP A 56 19.01 5.59 21.00
CA ASP A 56 19.98 5.11 21.98
C ASP A 56 21.38 5.63 21.61
N PRO A 57 22.00 6.53 22.40
CA PRO A 57 23.35 7.02 22.14
C PRO A 57 24.43 5.95 22.32
N LYS A 58 24.17 4.89 23.09
CA LYS A 58 25.12 3.78 23.31
C LYS A 58 25.23 2.92 22.06
N GLU A 59 24.10 2.44 21.57
CA GLU A 59 24.07 1.61 20.36
C GLU A 59 24.05 2.44 19.07
N LYS A 60 23.85 3.77 19.14
CA LYS A 60 23.82 4.69 17.99
C LYS A 60 22.73 4.35 16.99
N MET A 61 21.56 3.91 17.47
CA MET A 61 20.45 3.47 16.63
C MET A 61 19.11 3.89 17.23
N LEU A 62 18.06 3.90 16.41
CA LEU A 62 16.69 4.05 16.90
C LEU A 62 16.17 2.75 17.48
N THR A 63 15.50 2.85 18.61
CA THR A 63 14.82 1.74 19.28
C THR A 63 13.36 1.63 18.83
N LYS A 64 12.79 0.44 19.01
CA LYS A 64 11.36 0.16 18.92
C LYS A 64 10.97 -0.91 19.91
N THR A 65 9.84 -0.68 20.55
CA THR A 65 9.18 -1.68 21.37
C THR A 65 8.35 -2.60 20.48
N LEU A 66 8.62 -3.90 20.54
CA LEU A 66 7.81 -4.93 19.91
C LEU A 66 6.78 -5.45 20.91
N THR A 67 5.55 -5.61 20.43
CA THR A 67 4.45 -6.19 21.19
C THR A 67 3.71 -7.18 20.30
N GLY A 68 3.88 -8.47 20.59
CA GLY A 68 3.25 -9.55 19.84
C GLY A 68 4.04 -10.00 18.63
N TRP A 69 3.46 -10.97 17.94
CA TRP A 69 4.12 -11.70 16.88
C TRP A 69 4.24 -10.90 15.57
N ASN A 70 5.37 -11.04 14.88
CA ASN A 70 5.62 -10.48 13.55
C ASN A 70 6.46 -11.47 12.70
N TYR A 71 6.12 -11.59 11.43
CA TYR A 71 6.62 -12.62 10.50
C TYR A 71 8.14 -12.70 10.35
N HIS A 72 8.85 -11.59 10.56
CA HIS A 72 10.29 -11.48 10.27
C HIS A 72 11.16 -11.26 11.51
N THR A 73 10.63 -11.48 12.71
CA THR A 73 11.36 -11.34 13.98
C THR A 73 11.27 -12.65 14.76
N ASP A 74 12.35 -12.99 15.45
CA ASP A 74 12.36 -14.12 16.37
C ASP A 74 11.74 -13.73 17.72
N ALA A 75 11.74 -12.43 18.02
CA ALA A 75 11.23 -11.86 19.26
C ALA A 75 9.73 -11.55 19.21
N GLU A 76 9.04 -11.92 20.30
CA GLU A 76 7.61 -11.59 20.50
C GLU A 76 7.41 -10.31 21.31
N SER A 77 8.42 -9.87 22.06
CA SER A 77 8.39 -8.62 22.82
C SER A 77 9.78 -8.14 23.20
N GLY A 78 9.90 -6.84 23.50
CA GLY A 78 11.13 -6.22 23.99
C GLY A 78 11.46 -4.91 23.26
N VAL A 79 12.60 -4.31 23.60
CA VAL A 79 13.12 -3.11 22.96
C VAL A 79 14.27 -3.51 22.04
N PHE A 80 14.15 -3.17 20.76
CA PHE A 80 15.08 -3.58 19.70
C PHE A 80 15.57 -2.39 18.90
N HIS A 81 16.78 -2.46 18.34
CA HIS A 81 17.33 -1.40 17.52
C HIS A 81 17.04 -1.62 16.03
N GLU A 82 16.18 -0.78 15.44
CA GLU A 82 15.69 -0.92 14.07
C GLU A 82 16.71 -0.42 13.04
N VAL A 83 17.15 -1.28 12.13
CA VAL A 83 18.10 -0.93 11.05
C VAL A 83 17.51 0.11 10.10
N ARG A 84 16.35 -0.17 9.50
CA ARG A 84 15.74 0.69 8.48
C ARG A 84 15.35 2.06 9.03
N ALA A 85 14.77 2.10 10.22
CA ALA A 85 14.39 3.36 10.87
C ALA A 85 15.62 4.20 11.23
N SER A 86 16.74 3.56 11.62
CA SER A 86 18.00 4.26 11.89
C SER A 86 18.59 4.91 10.64
N PHE A 87 18.56 4.24 9.48
CA PHE A 87 18.92 4.89 8.22
C PHE A 87 18.03 6.08 7.87
N GLY A 88 16.70 5.92 8.00
CA GLY A 88 15.76 7.02 7.79
C GLY A 88 16.00 8.21 8.73
N TYR A 89 16.38 7.94 9.97
CA TYR A 89 16.75 8.97 10.94
C TYR A 89 18.03 9.69 10.55
N ALA A 90 19.07 8.97 10.12
CA ALA A 90 20.30 9.59 9.64
C ALA A 90 20.07 10.48 8.41
N VAL A 91 19.23 10.03 7.46
CA VAL A 91 18.79 10.84 6.31
C VAL A 91 18.15 12.13 6.80
N ALA A 92 17.18 12.05 7.72
CA ALA A 92 16.48 13.23 8.25
C ALA A 92 17.42 14.21 8.99
N LEU A 93 18.39 13.72 9.77
CA LEU A 93 19.37 14.59 10.44
C LEU A 93 20.26 15.34 9.44
N LEU A 94 20.73 14.65 8.38
CA LEU A 94 21.54 15.27 7.33
C LEU A 94 20.73 16.27 6.49
N ASP A 95 19.49 15.92 6.14
CA ASP A 95 18.56 16.78 5.39
C ASP A 95 18.24 18.07 6.17
N LEU A 96 18.07 17.98 7.50
CA LEU A 96 17.89 19.16 8.37
C LEU A 96 19.15 20.06 8.35
N GLY A 97 20.34 19.45 8.36
CA GLY A 97 21.61 20.14 8.21
C GLY A 97 22.05 20.95 9.44
N GLU A 98 21.53 20.62 10.63
CA GLU A 98 21.93 21.25 11.88
C GLU A 98 23.23 20.64 12.43
N LYS A 99 24.26 21.49 12.62
CA LYS A 99 25.62 21.07 13.01
C LYS A 99 25.67 20.19 14.26
N GLN A 100 24.75 20.39 15.22
CA GLN A 100 24.67 19.60 16.45
C GLN A 100 24.34 18.12 16.21
N TYR A 101 23.72 17.78 15.08
CA TYR A 101 23.32 16.41 14.74
C TYR A 101 24.21 15.74 13.69
N GLU A 102 25.17 16.46 13.14
CA GLU A 102 26.03 15.97 12.05
C GLU A 102 26.82 14.72 12.47
N GLN A 103 27.55 14.80 13.58
CA GLN A 103 28.31 13.66 14.10
C GLN A 103 27.40 12.49 14.46
N ARG A 104 26.21 12.77 15.01
CA ARG A 104 25.20 11.75 15.32
C ARG A 104 24.77 11.00 14.06
N ALA A 105 24.51 11.71 12.97
CA ALA A 105 24.15 11.08 11.69
C ALA A 105 25.28 10.17 11.20
N PHE A 106 26.54 10.63 11.23
CA PHE A 106 27.69 9.82 10.82
C PHE A 106 27.85 8.55 11.67
N ASP A 107 27.66 8.68 12.98
CA ASP A 107 27.71 7.57 13.93
C ASP A 107 26.63 6.52 13.66
N ILE A 108 25.40 6.96 13.39
CA ILE A 108 24.28 6.07 13.03
C ILE A 108 24.58 5.33 11.74
N ILE A 109 25.08 6.03 10.71
CA ILE A 109 25.37 5.43 9.41
C ILE A 109 26.43 4.33 9.55
N ARG A 110 27.54 4.62 10.26
CA ARG A 110 28.61 3.63 10.48
C ARG A 110 28.09 2.41 11.21
N LYS A 111 27.38 2.61 12.31
CA LYS A 111 26.80 1.50 13.08
C LYS A 111 25.85 0.67 12.23
N THR A 112 24.92 1.33 11.53
CA THR A 112 23.90 0.62 10.77
C THR A 112 24.51 -0.15 9.58
N ILE A 113 25.49 0.42 8.87
CA ILE A 113 26.23 -0.29 7.81
C ILE A 113 27.02 -1.47 8.38
N SER A 114 27.56 -1.39 9.60
CA SER A 114 28.31 -2.50 10.22
C SER A 114 27.49 -3.78 10.42
N LEU A 115 26.17 -3.69 10.33
CA LEU A 115 25.25 -4.84 10.41
C LEU A 115 24.97 -5.50 9.06
N GLN A 116 25.49 -4.95 7.96
CA GLN A 116 25.37 -5.56 6.64
C GLN A 116 26.23 -6.82 6.58
N ASP A 117 25.68 -7.91 6.05
CA ASP A 117 26.50 -9.09 5.78
C ASP A 117 27.37 -8.85 4.53
N THR A 118 28.68 -8.74 4.73
CA THR A 118 29.66 -8.51 3.65
C THR A 118 30.41 -9.78 3.25
N ILE A 119 30.08 -10.93 3.83
CA ILE A 119 30.73 -12.21 3.54
C ILE A 119 30.18 -12.75 2.22
N SER A 120 30.97 -12.69 1.14
CA SER A 120 30.52 -13.00 -0.22
C SER A 120 30.01 -14.44 -0.43
N THR A 121 30.46 -15.38 0.41
CA THR A 121 30.02 -16.78 0.38
C THR A 121 28.67 -17.01 1.06
N ASN A 122 28.20 -16.07 1.90
CA ASN A 122 26.92 -16.19 2.57
C ASN A 122 25.75 -16.02 1.58
N LYS A 123 24.64 -16.70 1.86
CA LYS A 123 23.39 -16.50 1.10
C LYS A 123 22.84 -15.08 1.29
N THR A 124 23.04 -14.54 2.48
CA THR A 124 22.65 -13.21 2.97
C THR A 124 23.60 -12.08 2.57
N ALA A 125 24.61 -12.34 1.72
CA ALA A 125 25.55 -11.29 1.33
C ALA A 125 24.82 -10.06 0.74
N GLY A 126 25.09 -8.89 1.33
CA GLY A 126 24.64 -7.57 0.92
C GLY A 126 23.35 -7.05 1.54
N ILE A 127 22.75 -7.77 2.50
CA ILE A 127 21.56 -7.32 3.22
C ILE A 127 21.85 -7.10 4.71
N TRP A 128 20.82 -6.66 5.44
CA TRP A 128 20.85 -6.40 6.88
C TRP A 128 19.78 -7.21 7.61
N PRO A 129 19.94 -7.45 8.93
CA PRO A 129 18.83 -7.88 9.77
C PRO A 129 17.78 -6.76 9.94
N TYR A 130 16.61 -7.10 10.50
CA TYR A 130 15.64 -6.10 10.95
C TYR A 130 16.17 -5.31 12.14
N TYR A 131 16.75 -6.04 13.10
CA TYR A 131 17.19 -5.52 14.38
C TYR A 131 18.65 -5.90 14.68
N LEU A 132 19.35 -5.05 15.43
CA LEU A 132 20.71 -5.32 15.93
C LEU A 132 20.78 -6.65 16.71
N GLU A 133 19.76 -6.90 17.53
CA GLU A 133 19.68 -8.04 18.46
C GLU A 133 19.41 -9.38 17.75
N GLU A 134 19.04 -9.35 16.47
CA GLU A 134 18.72 -10.54 15.67
C GLU A 134 19.66 -10.64 14.46
N PRO A 135 20.96 -10.87 14.67
CA PRO A 135 21.92 -10.92 13.58
C PRO A 135 21.60 -12.07 12.62
N LEU A 136 21.80 -11.84 11.33
CA LEU A 136 21.44 -12.76 10.23
C LEU A 136 22.03 -14.16 10.41
N ALA A 137 23.21 -14.28 11.02
CA ALA A 137 23.91 -15.54 11.23
C ALA A 137 23.22 -16.49 12.23
N THR A 138 22.46 -15.96 13.19
CA THR A 138 21.84 -16.75 14.26
C THR A 138 20.33 -16.68 14.26
N LYS A 139 19.74 -15.90 13.35
CA LYS A 139 18.30 -15.71 13.24
C LYS A 139 17.60 -17.01 12.80
N LYS A 140 16.46 -17.32 13.42
CA LYS A 140 15.65 -18.52 13.15
C LYS A 140 14.59 -18.26 12.07
N SER A 141 13.96 -17.09 12.10
CA SER A 141 12.99 -16.70 11.08
C SER A 141 13.68 -16.39 9.75
N PRO A 142 12.98 -16.54 8.61
CA PRO A 142 13.54 -16.25 7.31
C PRO A 142 13.99 -14.81 7.23
N ALA A 143 15.22 -14.61 6.79
CA ALA A 143 15.74 -13.28 6.61
C ALA A 143 15.17 -12.65 5.32
N ASP A 144 15.07 -11.32 5.32
CA ASP A 144 14.27 -10.60 4.32
C ASP A 144 15.16 -9.87 3.32
N TRP A 145 15.16 -10.36 2.09
CA TRP A 145 16.09 -9.87 1.08
C TRP A 145 15.69 -8.48 0.55
N ASN A 146 14.47 -8.01 0.87
CA ASN A 146 14.02 -6.66 0.53
C ASN A 146 14.85 -5.56 1.23
N TRP A 147 15.65 -5.94 2.24
CA TRP A 147 16.47 -4.99 3.02
C TRP A 147 17.56 -4.35 2.18
N ALA A 148 18.06 -5.04 1.14
CA ALA A 148 18.98 -4.44 0.18
C ALA A 148 18.31 -3.29 -0.57
N ASP A 149 17.06 -3.46 -1.00
CA ASP A 149 16.28 -2.42 -1.68
C ASP A 149 15.98 -1.24 -0.74
N PHE A 150 15.39 -1.52 0.43
CA PHE A 150 14.97 -0.48 1.38
C PHE A 150 16.13 0.37 1.92
N ASN A 151 17.19 -0.30 2.37
CA ASN A 151 18.34 0.40 2.93
C ASN A 151 19.22 1.00 1.83
N GLY A 152 19.27 0.37 0.64
CA GLY A 152 19.94 0.91 -0.54
C GLY A 152 19.38 2.27 -0.95
N VAL A 153 18.05 2.45 -0.95
CA VAL A 153 17.42 3.76 -1.22
C VAL A 153 17.87 4.82 -0.21
N SER A 154 17.90 4.46 1.08
CA SER A 154 18.33 5.41 2.13
C SER A 154 19.81 5.78 1.99
N LEU A 155 20.68 4.81 1.68
CA LEU A 155 22.10 5.05 1.45
C LEU A 155 22.36 5.90 0.21
N LEU A 156 21.54 5.77 -0.84
CA LEU A 156 21.59 6.64 -2.01
C LEU A 156 21.21 8.09 -1.65
N ASP A 157 20.15 8.28 -0.87
CA ASP A 157 19.76 9.61 -0.38
C ASP A 157 20.91 10.27 0.40
N ILE A 158 21.61 9.51 1.25
CA ILE A 158 22.78 9.97 2.02
C ILE A 158 23.93 10.34 1.07
N TYR A 159 24.32 9.43 0.17
CA TYR A 159 25.47 9.63 -0.70
C TYR A 159 25.24 10.82 -1.64
N MET A 160 24.12 10.83 -2.38
CA MET A 160 23.86 11.84 -3.38
C MET A 160 23.57 13.21 -2.78
N GLY A 161 22.81 13.26 -1.68
CA GLY A 161 22.42 14.51 -1.05
C GLY A 161 23.53 15.17 -0.21
N HIS A 162 24.48 14.38 0.31
CA HIS A 162 25.37 14.84 1.39
C HIS A 162 26.84 14.50 1.23
N GLN A 163 27.29 13.86 0.14
CA GLN A 163 28.69 13.42 -0.03
C GLN A 163 29.75 14.51 0.19
N GLU A 164 29.48 15.78 -0.10
CA GLU A 164 30.45 16.86 0.13
C GLU A 164 30.77 17.07 1.62
N LYS A 165 29.83 16.73 2.52
CA LYS A 165 29.97 16.87 3.98
C LYS A 165 30.46 15.59 4.67
N LEU A 166 30.35 14.45 3.99
CA LEU A 166 30.74 13.16 4.58
C LEU A 166 32.27 13.08 4.74
N PRO A 167 32.79 12.51 5.85
CA PRO A 167 34.19 12.11 5.94
C PRO A 167 34.56 11.14 4.81
N GLU A 168 35.77 11.25 4.25
CA GLU A 168 36.22 10.41 3.12
C GLU A 168 36.13 8.90 3.40
N ASP A 169 36.46 8.50 4.63
CA ASP A 169 36.36 7.11 5.05
C ASP A 169 34.89 6.64 5.12
N LEU A 170 33.97 7.52 5.54
CA LEU A 170 32.53 7.22 5.54
C LEU A 170 31.97 7.11 4.11
N LYS A 171 32.42 7.96 3.18
CA LYS A 171 32.05 7.85 1.76
C LYS A 171 32.46 6.49 1.19
N ALA A 172 33.68 6.04 1.50
CA ALA A 172 34.18 4.73 1.06
C ALA A 172 33.36 3.56 1.63
N ILE A 173 32.95 3.65 2.89
CA ILE A 173 32.08 2.66 3.55
C ILE A 173 30.69 2.63 2.89
N ILE A 174 30.06 3.79 2.65
CA ILE A 174 28.76 3.88 1.98
C ILE A 174 28.84 3.34 0.55
N ARG A 175 29.86 3.72 -0.22
CA ARG A 175 30.11 3.19 -1.56
C ARG A 175 30.16 1.66 -1.55
N THR A 176 30.96 1.10 -0.66
CA THR A 176 31.10 -0.36 -0.53
C THR A 176 29.76 -1.02 -0.21
N SER A 177 29.03 -0.45 0.75
CA SER A 177 27.74 -0.96 1.20
C SER A 177 26.67 -0.94 0.11
N LEU A 178 26.60 0.13 -0.68
CA LEU A 178 25.74 0.25 -1.86
C LEU A 178 26.04 -0.81 -2.91
N ILE A 179 27.32 -1.07 -3.19
CA ILE A 179 27.75 -2.10 -4.15
C ILE A 179 27.30 -3.49 -3.67
N TYR A 180 27.44 -3.78 -2.37
CA TYR A 180 26.95 -5.03 -1.79
C TYR A 180 25.42 -5.18 -1.91
N ALA A 181 24.66 -4.12 -1.59
CA ALA A 181 23.21 -4.11 -1.73
C ALA A 181 22.78 -4.34 -3.19
N ALA A 182 23.37 -3.60 -4.14
CA ALA A 182 23.08 -3.74 -5.57
C ALA A 182 23.39 -5.14 -6.10
N ARG A 183 24.49 -5.77 -5.65
CA ARG A 183 24.81 -7.17 -5.98
C ARG A 183 23.82 -8.16 -5.39
N SER A 184 23.32 -7.91 -4.18
CA SER A 184 22.29 -8.74 -3.56
C SER A 184 20.97 -8.68 -4.35
N ILE A 185 20.57 -7.49 -4.76
CA ILE A 185 19.40 -7.25 -5.62
C ILE A 185 19.57 -7.98 -6.95
N GLN A 186 20.73 -7.82 -7.61
CA GLN A 186 21.04 -8.51 -8.86
C GLN A 186 21.00 -10.04 -8.72
N LYS A 187 21.55 -10.58 -7.63
CA LYS A 187 21.56 -12.03 -7.37
C LYS A 187 20.15 -12.59 -7.15
N ARG A 188 19.29 -11.84 -6.46
CA ARG A 188 17.92 -12.25 -6.17
C ARG A 188 17.00 -12.12 -7.38
N ASP A 189 17.23 -11.10 -8.21
CA ASP A 189 16.51 -10.78 -9.43
C ASP A 189 14.97 -10.91 -9.32
N VAL A 190 14.39 -10.19 -8.36
CA VAL A 190 12.94 -10.20 -8.14
C VAL A 190 12.22 -9.77 -9.40
N GLN A 191 11.22 -10.56 -9.80
CA GLN A 191 10.44 -10.32 -11.01
C GLN A 191 9.49 -9.11 -10.87
N PRO A 192 9.04 -8.51 -12.00
CA PRO A 192 8.19 -7.32 -12.00
C PRO A 192 6.87 -7.44 -11.21
N GLY A 193 6.37 -8.66 -11.00
CA GLY A 193 5.12 -8.92 -10.28
C GLY A 193 5.15 -8.62 -8.77
N TYR A 194 6.31 -8.24 -8.22
CA TYR A 194 6.44 -7.71 -6.86
C TYR A 194 6.78 -6.23 -6.93
N THR A 195 5.77 -5.40 -7.24
CA THR A 195 5.93 -4.04 -7.78
C THR A 195 6.91 -3.18 -6.99
N ASN A 196 6.73 -3.07 -5.67
CA ASN A 196 7.55 -2.18 -4.86
C ASN A 196 9.04 -2.59 -4.87
N ILE A 197 9.33 -3.88 -4.79
CA ILE A 197 10.71 -4.38 -4.80
C ILE A 197 11.31 -4.33 -6.20
N ALA A 198 10.50 -4.54 -7.24
CA ALA A 198 10.92 -4.39 -8.62
C ALA A 198 11.40 -2.95 -8.90
N ILE A 199 10.60 -1.95 -8.52
CA ILE A 199 10.93 -0.53 -8.72
C ILE A 199 12.11 -0.11 -7.85
N MET A 200 12.09 -0.37 -6.54
CA MET A 200 13.18 0.04 -5.63
C MET A 200 14.51 -0.58 -6.03
N GLY A 201 14.53 -1.88 -6.34
CA GLY A 201 15.74 -2.56 -6.77
C GLY A 201 16.29 -2.04 -8.10
N THR A 202 15.41 -1.64 -9.02
CA THR A 202 15.81 -0.97 -10.27
C THR A 202 16.49 0.36 -9.95
N TYR A 203 15.91 1.18 -9.08
CA TYR A 203 16.50 2.48 -8.71
C TYR A 203 17.87 2.30 -8.03
N VAL A 204 17.97 1.38 -7.07
CA VAL A 204 19.22 1.12 -6.35
C VAL A 204 20.32 0.65 -7.29
N THR A 205 20.04 -0.34 -8.13
CA THR A 205 21.03 -0.90 -9.07
C THR A 205 21.43 0.09 -10.15
N TYR A 206 20.47 0.85 -10.70
CA TYR A 206 20.73 1.86 -11.73
C TYR A 206 21.66 2.94 -11.19
N MET A 207 21.27 3.62 -10.10
CA MET A 207 22.08 4.70 -9.53
C MET A 207 23.46 4.22 -9.07
N THR A 208 23.53 3.10 -8.35
CA THR A 208 24.81 2.53 -7.87
C THR A 208 25.76 2.20 -9.02
N SER A 209 25.22 1.63 -10.12
CA SER A 209 26.04 1.25 -11.28
C SER A 209 26.64 2.43 -12.02
N HIS A 210 25.93 3.56 -12.09
CA HIS A 210 26.40 4.77 -12.73
C HIS A 210 27.35 5.56 -11.82
N LEU A 211 27.02 5.71 -10.53
CA LEU A 211 27.86 6.40 -9.54
C LEU A 211 29.26 5.78 -9.40
N PHE A 212 29.38 4.45 -9.51
CA PHE A 212 30.62 3.72 -9.23
C PHE A 212 31.20 2.98 -10.43
N ASP A 213 30.72 3.31 -11.63
CA ASP A 213 31.12 2.74 -12.92
C ASP A 213 31.21 1.20 -12.91
N LEU A 214 30.04 0.55 -12.83
CA LEU A 214 29.91 -0.91 -12.82
C LEU A 214 29.25 -1.41 -14.12
N PRO A 215 30.00 -1.71 -15.20
CA PRO A 215 29.43 -1.93 -16.53
C PRO A 215 28.40 -3.06 -16.61
N ALA A 216 28.68 -4.22 -16.00
CA ALA A 216 27.73 -5.33 -15.98
C ALA A 216 26.43 -5.00 -15.21
N MET A 217 26.53 -4.16 -14.17
CA MET A 217 25.37 -3.71 -13.40
C MET A 217 24.56 -2.66 -14.17
N LYS A 218 25.19 -1.81 -14.99
CA LYS A 218 24.49 -0.87 -15.88
C LYS A 218 23.58 -1.61 -16.85
N VAL A 219 24.09 -2.67 -17.49
CA VAL A 219 23.31 -3.54 -18.39
C VAL A 219 22.15 -4.21 -17.64
N TYR A 220 22.44 -4.77 -16.47
CA TYR A 220 21.41 -5.39 -15.63
C TYR A 220 20.30 -4.42 -15.24
N ALA A 221 20.65 -3.24 -14.72
CA ALA A 221 19.69 -2.24 -14.25
C ALA A 221 18.80 -1.72 -15.39
N LYS A 222 19.39 -1.50 -16.58
CA LYS A 222 18.63 -1.10 -17.77
C LYS A 222 17.64 -2.20 -18.20
N ASN A 223 18.10 -3.45 -18.32
CA ASN A 223 17.22 -4.57 -18.66
C ASN A 223 16.10 -4.75 -17.63
N ARG A 224 16.39 -4.53 -16.34
CA ARG A 224 15.41 -4.59 -15.26
C ARG A 224 14.33 -3.52 -15.41
N LEU A 225 14.71 -2.27 -15.72
CA LEU A 225 13.76 -1.20 -16.02
C LEU A 225 12.90 -1.53 -17.23
N ASP A 226 13.52 -2.01 -18.31
CA ASP A 226 12.82 -2.37 -19.55
C ASP A 226 11.80 -3.48 -19.30
N HIS A 227 12.20 -4.55 -18.61
CA HIS A 227 11.30 -5.64 -18.24
C HIS A 227 10.15 -5.17 -17.33
N PHE A 228 10.44 -4.30 -16.35
CA PHE A 228 9.40 -3.75 -15.47
C PHE A 228 8.40 -2.87 -16.25
N TYR A 229 8.91 -2.05 -17.17
CA TYR A 229 8.10 -1.20 -18.04
C TYR A 229 7.17 -2.04 -18.94
N GLU A 230 7.71 -2.99 -19.69
CA GLU A 230 6.93 -3.85 -20.58
C GLU A 230 5.91 -4.70 -19.82
N TYR A 231 6.30 -5.22 -18.66
CA TYR A 231 5.40 -5.96 -17.79
C TYR A 231 4.21 -5.08 -17.36
N THR A 232 4.50 -3.87 -16.87
CA THR A 232 3.47 -2.95 -16.34
C THR A 232 2.57 -2.41 -17.44
N LEU A 233 3.10 -2.09 -18.63
CA LEU A 233 2.28 -1.65 -19.76
C LEU A 233 1.25 -2.72 -20.18
N LYS A 234 1.64 -3.99 -20.11
CA LYS A 234 0.78 -5.10 -20.53
C LYS A 234 -0.39 -5.34 -19.59
N ARG A 235 -0.24 -5.09 -18.28
CA ARG A 235 -1.23 -5.53 -17.26
C ARG A 235 -1.50 -4.57 -16.11
N GLY A 236 -0.83 -3.43 -16.04
CA GLY A 236 -0.79 -2.55 -14.86
C GLY A 236 0.12 -3.07 -13.76
N PHE A 237 0.12 -2.37 -12.62
CA PHE A 237 0.80 -2.82 -11.40
C PHE A 237 0.11 -4.04 -10.79
N THR A 238 0.87 -5.01 -10.27
CA THR A 238 0.31 -6.24 -9.69
C THR A 238 -0.50 -5.96 -8.42
N GLU A 239 0.00 -5.09 -7.54
CA GLU A 239 -0.78 -4.50 -6.46
C GLU A 239 -1.72 -3.42 -7.03
N TYR A 240 -2.72 -3.89 -7.79
CA TYR A 240 -3.69 -3.06 -8.48
C TYR A 240 -4.47 -2.16 -7.51
N ASN A 241 -4.78 -0.94 -7.96
CA ASN A 241 -5.63 0.02 -7.29
C ASN A 241 -5.38 0.07 -5.76
N SER A 242 -4.11 0.11 -5.34
CA SER A 242 -3.71 -0.02 -3.94
C SER A 242 -3.34 1.35 -3.36
N PRO A 243 -4.12 1.91 -2.42
CA PRO A 243 -3.75 3.17 -1.76
C PRO A 243 -2.40 3.12 -1.06
N THR A 244 -1.89 1.94 -0.73
CA THR A 244 -0.58 1.76 -0.11
C THR A 244 0.53 1.61 -1.15
N TYR A 245 0.44 0.62 -2.04
CA TYR A 245 1.54 0.29 -2.95
C TYR A 245 1.61 1.18 -4.18
N THR A 246 0.51 1.77 -4.63
CA THR A 246 0.56 2.78 -5.69
C THR A 246 1.25 4.06 -5.19
N VAL A 247 1.09 4.44 -3.92
CA VAL A 247 1.86 5.55 -3.33
C VAL A 247 3.34 5.22 -3.26
N VAL A 248 3.70 4.00 -2.86
CA VAL A 248 5.11 3.55 -2.91
C VAL A 248 5.67 3.60 -4.34
N ALA A 249 4.90 3.14 -5.33
CA ALA A 249 5.31 3.23 -6.73
C ALA A 249 5.51 4.69 -7.17
N LEU A 250 4.60 5.60 -6.79
CA LEU A 250 4.75 7.04 -7.05
C LEU A 250 6.02 7.62 -6.44
N ASP A 251 6.32 7.31 -5.18
CA ASP A 251 7.51 7.79 -4.47
C ASP A 251 8.79 7.39 -5.21
N GLU A 252 8.90 6.11 -5.55
CA GLU A 252 10.10 5.58 -6.20
C GLU A 252 10.23 6.04 -7.65
N LEU A 253 9.12 6.16 -8.38
CA LEU A 253 9.13 6.71 -9.74
C LEU A 253 9.45 8.20 -9.77
N ASP A 254 9.03 8.97 -8.75
CA ASP A 254 9.47 10.36 -8.58
C ASP A 254 10.99 10.44 -8.33
N ARG A 255 11.54 9.59 -7.46
CA ARG A 255 13.01 9.50 -7.26
C ARG A 255 13.72 9.19 -8.56
N MET A 256 13.27 8.18 -9.30
CA MET A 256 13.86 7.81 -10.58
C MET A 256 13.80 8.96 -11.58
N LYS A 257 12.66 9.62 -11.71
CA LYS A 257 12.45 10.74 -12.63
C LYS A 257 13.35 11.94 -12.33
N ARG A 258 13.60 12.20 -11.04
CA ARG A 258 14.53 13.27 -10.62
C ARG A 258 15.98 12.93 -10.92
N HIS A 259 16.38 11.66 -10.80
CA HIS A 259 17.78 11.27 -10.85
C HIS A 259 18.23 10.60 -12.15
N ILE A 260 17.35 9.96 -12.92
CA ILE A 260 17.67 9.24 -14.15
C ILE A 260 17.27 10.14 -15.33
N VAL A 261 18.28 10.62 -16.06
CA VAL A 261 18.12 11.54 -17.21
C VAL A 261 18.42 10.89 -18.55
N GLU A 262 18.91 9.64 -18.58
CA GLU A 262 19.05 8.86 -19.81
C GLU A 262 17.72 8.87 -20.58
N LYS A 263 17.73 9.41 -21.79
CA LYS A 263 16.52 9.77 -22.55
C LYS A 263 15.46 8.65 -22.60
N ASP A 264 15.89 7.45 -22.96
CA ASP A 264 15.01 6.28 -23.11
C ASP A 264 14.45 5.80 -21.76
N SER A 265 15.31 5.67 -20.75
CA SER A 265 14.90 5.28 -19.39
C SER A 265 13.93 6.30 -18.78
N LYS A 266 14.22 7.60 -18.94
CA LYS A 266 13.37 8.68 -18.45
C LYS A 266 11.96 8.63 -19.06
N GLN A 267 11.84 8.36 -20.36
CA GLN A 267 10.54 8.23 -21.02
C GLN A 267 9.70 7.09 -20.41
N LYS A 268 10.32 5.93 -20.14
CA LYS A 268 9.67 4.78 -19.50
C LYS A 268 9.22 5.11 -18.07
N ILE A 269 10.09 5.77 -17.29
CA ILE A 269 9.79 6.19 -15.91
C ILE A 269 8.61 7.17 -15.88
N GLU A 270 8.60 8.18 -16.76
CA GLU A 270 7.48 9.17 -16.84
C GLU A 270 6.16 8.51 -17.25
N SER A 271 6.21 7.52 -18.14
CA SER A 271 5.04 6.73 -18.51
C SER A 271 4.51 5.92 -17.31
N LEU A 272 5.37 5.20 -16.58
CA LEU A 272 4.98 4.48 -15.36
C LEU A 272 4.42 5.40 -14.27
N TYR A 273 5.05 6.57 -14.10
CA TYR A 273 4.60 7.58 -13.14
C TYR A 273 3.20 8.11 -13.51
N THR A 274 2.95 8.32 -14.81
CA THR A 274 1.62 8.69 -15.32
C THR A 274 0.61 7.57 -15.09
N THR A 275 0.96 6.30 -15.34
CA THR A 275 0.10 5.15 -15.07
C THR A 275 -0.34 5.08 -13.60
N ALA A 276 0.56 5.36 -12.65
CA ALA A 276 0.22 5.39 -11.23
C ALA A 276 -0.81 6.49 -10.91
N TRP A 277 -0.65 7.69 -11.49
CA TRP A 277 -1.65 8.77 -11.35
C TRP A 277 -2.97 8.48 -12.03
N GLU A 278 -2.97 7.80 -13.18
CA GLU A 278 -4.19 7.38 -13.85
C GLU A 278 -5.01 6.42 -12.99
N VAL A 279 -4.37 5.47 -12.30
CA VAL A 279 -5.05 4.57 -11.38
C VAL A 279 -5.78 5.37 -10.30
N ILE A 280 -5.12 6.35 -9.69
CA ILE A 280 -5.74 7.23 -8.67
C ILE A 280 -6.90 8.02 -9.28
N ALA A 281 -6.66 8.73 -10.38
CA ALA A 281 -7.63 9.62 -11.00
C ALA A 281 -8.91 8.89 -11.40
N LYS A 282 -8.78 7.71 -12.03
CA LYS A 282 -9.90 6.89 -12.47
C LYS A 282 -10.72 6.34 -11.31
N HIS A 283 -10.20 6.30 -10.08
CA HIS A 283 -10.89 5.78 -8.91
C HIS A 283 -11.23 6.84 -7.86
N TYR A 284 -10.86 8.10 -8.07
CA TYR A 284 -11.17 9.16 -7.11
C TYR A 284 -12.68 9.50 -7.12
N HIS A 285 -13.28 9.48 -5.93
CA HIS A 285 -14.66 9.89 -5.68
C HIS A 285 -14.66 11.25 -4.98
N LYS A 286 -14.85 12.33 -5.77
CA LYS A 286 -14.83 13.70 -5.28
C LYS A 286 -15.80 13.97 -4.12
N PRO A 287 -17.07 13.50 -4.14
CA PRO A 287 -18.02 13.76 -3.06
C PRO A 287 -17.53 13.31 -1.68
N SER A 288 -16.99 12.09 -1.55
CA SER A 288 -16.46 11.59 -0.27
C SER A 288 -14.97 11.89 -0.04
N GLY A 289 -14.27 12.40 -1.05
CA GLY A 289 -12.81 12.58 -1.04
C GLY A 289 -12.03 11.27 -0.96
N GLN A 290 -12.66 10.12 -1.23
CA GLN A 290 -12.05 8.80 -1.09
C GLN A 290 -11.55 8.25 -2.43
N TRP A 291 -10.58 7.33 -2.32
CA TRP A 291 -10.11 6.52 -3.43
C TRP A 291 -10.92 5.22 -3.46
N ALA A 292 -11.82 5.09 -4.44
CA ALA A 292 -12.72 3.95 -4.59
C ALA A 292 -11.97 2.65 -4.90
N GLY A 293 -12.51 1.54 -4.39
CA GLY A 293 -11.99 0.19 -4.63
C GLY A 293 -12.29 -0.33 -6.05
N PRO A 294 -12.15 -1.64 -6.27
CA PRO A 294 -11.66 -2.63 -5.32
C PRO A 294 -10.14 -2.50 -5.10
N HIS A 295 -9.64 -2.84 -3.91
CA HIS A 295 -8.22 -2.71 -3.57
C HIS A 295 -7.56 -4.07 -3.38
N SER A 296 -6.43 -4.31 -4.06
CA SER A 296 -5.61 -5.53 -3.88
C SER A 296 -4.83 -5.52 -2.56
N ARG A 297 -4.46 -4.33 -2.08
CA ARG A 297 -3.67 -4.10 -0.88
C ARG A 297 -4.08 -2.77 -0.25
N ALA A 298 -4.67 -2.81 0.94
CA ALA A 298 -5.11 -1.67 1.72
C ALA A 298 -5.05 -2.01 3.22
N TYR A 299 -4.55 -1.08 4.03
CA TYR A 299 -4.43 -1.24 5.49
C TYR A 299 -5.48 -0.43 6.27
N SER A 300 -6.28 0.35 5.55
CA SER A 300 -7.40 1.13 6.06
C SER A 300 -8.47 1.17 4.99
N SER A 301 -9.74 1.22 5.42
CA SER A 301 -10.88 1.41 4.54
C SER A 301 -11.16 2.88 4.25
N LEU A 302 -10.51 3.83 4.95
CA LEU A 302 -10.53 5.26 4.62
C LEU A 302 -9.12 5.71 4.22
N LEU A 303 -9.03 6.69 3.33
CA LEU A 303 -7.76 7.31 2.98
C LEU A 303 -7.11 7.96 4.20
N MET A 304 -5.80 7.75 4.33
CA MET A 304 -5.02 8.34 5.40
C MET A 304 -4.81 9.84 5.18
N PRO A 305 -4.77 10.66 6.25
CA PRO A 305 -4.45 12.09 6.19
C PRO A 305 -3.21 12.45 5.37
N THR A 306 -2.20 11.59 5.37
CA THR A 306 -0.96 11.76 4.61
C THR A 306 -1.16 11.61 3.10
N VAL A 307 -2.09 10.76 2.66
CA VAL A 307 -2.47 10.64 1.23
C VAL A 307 -3.22 11.89 0.77
N ASN A 308 -4.10 12.43 1.62
CA ASN A 308 -4.75 13.71 1.35
C ASN A 308 -3.72 14.85 1.25
N GLY A 309 -2.65 14.80 2.07
CA GLY A 309 -1.49 15.69 1.94
C GLY A 309 -0.76 15.58 0.60
N ILE A 310 -0.62 14.37 0.06
CA ILE A 310 -0.09 14.14 -1.30
C ILE A 310 -0.99 14.83 -2.33
N PHE A 311 -2.31 14.68 -2.25
CA PHE A 311 -3.21 15.33 -3.22
C PHE A 311 -3.13 16.84 -3.16
N LYS A 312 -3.05 17.43 -1.96
CA LYS A 312 -2.84 18.86 -1.77
C LYS A 312 -1.54 19.34 -2.39
N GLN A 313 -0.45 18.65 -2.08
CA GLN A 313 0.89 18.99 -2.58
C GLN A 313 0.98 18.83 -4.11
N ALA A 314 0.49 17.70 -4.65
CA ALA A 314 0.59 17.37 -6.06
C ALA A 314 -0.34 18.17 -6.98
N SER A 315 -1.37 18.80 -6.41
CA SER A 315 -2.31 19.68 -7.11
C SER A 315 -2.04 21.18 -6.91
N ASN A 316 -0.95 21.54 -6.24
CA ASN A 316 -0.65 22.91 -5.83
C ASN A 316 -1.81 23.55 -5.04
N GLY A 317 -2.42 22.80 -4.13
CA GLY A 317 -3.51 23.24 -3.27
C GLY A 317 -4.90 23.24 -3.90
N ARG A 318 -5.04 22.84 -5.18
CA ARG A 318 -6.36 22.77 -5.84
C ARG A 318 -7.24 21.65 -5.29
N ILE A 319 -6.64 20.63 -4.66
CA ILE A 319 -7.31 19.55 -3.93
C ILE A 319 -6.91 19.65 -2.47
N ASP A 320 -7.66 20.40 -1.67
CA ASP A 320 -7.41 20.58 -0.23
C ASP A 320 -8.49 19.88 0.58
N LEU A 321 -8.20 18.66 1.03
CA LEU A 321 -9.16 17.85 1.79
C LEU A 321 -9.01 18.11 3.30
N PRO A 322 -10.11 18.11 4.06
CA PRO A 322 -10.08 18.24 5.52
C PRO A 322 -9.12 17.23 6.16
N GLY A 323 -8.33 17.71 7.13
CA GLY A 323 -7.37 16.89 7.85
C GLY A 323 -6.14 16.46 7.05
N ALA A 324 -5.92 16.97 5.83
CA ALA A 324 -4.71 16.70 5.07
C ALA A 324 -3.45 17.10 5.86
N THR A 325 -2.55 16.15 6.09
CA THR A 325 -1.27 16.40 6.79
C THR A 325 -0.10 16.27 5.81
N PRO A 326 0.92 17.13 5.89
CA PRO A 326 2.12 16.97 5.07
C PRO A 326 2.82 15.64 5.37
N ARG A 327 3.58 15.13 4.40
CA ARG A 327 4.44 13.97 4.61
C ARG A 327 5.74 14.37 5.29
N ASN A 328 6.31 13.43 6.04
CA ASN A 328 7.63 13.61 6.66
C ASN A 328 8.75 13.60 5.60
N ASP A 329 8.59 12.86 4.49
CA ASP A 329 9.51 12.95 3.36
C ASP A 329 9.21 14.21 2.55
N VAL A 330 10.00 15.25 2.82
CA VAL A 330 9.91 16.57 2.19
C VAL A 330 10.59 16.64 0.81
N LYS A 331 11.33 15.60 0.42
CA LYS A 331 12.09 15.56 -0.85
C LYS A 331 11.22 15.10 -2.02
N ILE A 332 10.26 14.23 -1.76
CA ILE A 332 9.36 13.72 -2.78
C ILE A 332 8.25 14.72 -3.03
N LYS A 333 8.29 15.31 -4.23
CA LYS A 333 7.38 16.37 -4.66
C LYS A 333 6.62 15.91 -5.88
N HIS A 334 5.48 15.26 -5.63
CA HIS A 334 4.64 14.82 -6.72
C HIS A 334 3.99 15.99 -7.46
N GLN A 335 3.60 15.71 -8.69
CA GLN A 335 2.72 16.54 -9.51
C GLN A 335 1.70 15.63 -10.19
N ILE A 336 0.42 16.01 -10.11
CA ILE A 336 -0.64 15.37 -10.89
C ILE A 336 -0.51 15.86 -12.34
N PRO A 337 -0.44 14.97 -13.34
CA PRO A 337 -0.51 15.38 -14.74
C PRO A 337 -1.77 16.23 -15.01
N GLU A 338 -1.63 17.41 -15.63
CA GLU A 338 -2.76 18.36 -15.79
C GLU A 338 -3.98 17.75 -16.52
N HIS A 339 -3.74 16.84 -17.47
CA HIS A 339 -4.83 16.16 -18.18
C HIS A 339 -5.67 15.22 -17.28
N LEU A 340 -5.18 14.86 -16.08
CA LEU A 340 -5.89 14.07 -15.08
C LEU A 340 -6.64 14.91 -14.05
N MET A 341 -6.32 16.21 -13.92
CA MET A 341 -7.00 17.12 -12.97
C MET A 341 -8.54 17.14 -13.08
N PRO A 342 -9.15 17.02 -14.28
CA PRO A 342 -10.61 16.95 -14.41
C PRO A 342 -11.26 15.82 -13.60
N TYR A 343 -10.59 14.67 -13.41
CA TYR A 343 -11.12 13.57 -12.58
C TYR A 343 -11.29 13.96 -11.11
N PHE A 344 -10.47 14.89 -10.62
CA PHE A 344 -10.50 15.34 -9.24
C PHE A 344 -11.40 16.56 -9.03
N LEU A 345 -11.37 17.52 -9.96
CA LEU A 345 -12.00 18.83 -9.78
C LEU A 345 -13.42 18.90 -10.36
N ALA A 346 -13.65 18.28 -11.50
CA ALA A 346 -14.93 18.33 -12.21
C ALA A 346 -15.26 16.97 -12.86
N PRO A 347 -15.30 15.87 -12.06
CA PRO A 347 -15.66 14.56 -12.60
C PRO A 347 -17.09 14.58 -13.13
N LYS A 348 -17.31 13.83 -14.22
CA LYS A 348 -18.65 13.58 -14.75
C LYS A 348 -19.23 12.34 -14.08
N TYR A 349 -20.45 12.48 -13.56
CA TYR A 349 -21.21 11.41 -12.92
C TYR A 349 -22.57 11.21 -13.59
N PRO A 350 -23.16 10.00 -13.53
CA PRO A 350 -22.52 8.77 -13.08
C PRO A 350 -21.45 8.29 -14.09
N ARG A 351 -20.47 7.52 -13.61
CA ARG A 351 -19.50 6.83 -14.47
C ARG A 351 -19.14 5.46 -13.91
N THR A 352 -18.89 4.51 -14.79
CA THR A 352 -18.37 3.18 -14.45
C THR A 352 -16.93 3.08 -14.92
N GLN A 353 -16.01 2.83 -14.00
CA GLN A 353 -14.65 2.41 -14.30
C GLN A 353 -14.61 0.88 -14.26
N GLN A 354 -14.11 0.26 -15.32
CA GLN A 354 -13.87 -1.18 -15.37
C GLN A 354 -12.41 -1.44 -15.75
N ASP A 355 -11.73 -2.25 -14.95
CA ASP A 355 -10.30 -2.55 -15.12
C ASP A 355 -10.07 -4.06 -15.18
N VAL A 356 -9.18 -4.48 -16.07
CA VAL A 356 -8.61 -5.84 -16.03
C VAL A 356 -7.42 -5.81 -15.08
N LEU A 357 -7.68 -6.14 -13.82
CA LEU A 357 -6.74 -6.06 -12.70
C LEU A 357 -5.71 -7.21 -12.70
N SER A 358 -6.07 -8.34 -13.32
CA SER A 358 -5.14 -9.40 -13.67
C SER A 358 -5.55 -9.99 -15.02
N ILE A 359 -4.58 -10.09 -15.92
CA ILE A 359 -4.79 -10.57 -17.29
C ILE A 359 -4.70 -12.08 -17.43
N ASP A 360 -4.11 -12.76 -16.44
CA ASP A 360 -3.92 -14.21 -16.47
C ASP A 360 -5.25 -14.90 -16.18
N ASP A 361 -5.58 -15.98 -16.88
CA ASP A 361 -6.83 -16.70 -16.65
C ASP A 361 -6.78 -17.53 -15.34
N PRO A 362 -7.86 -17.51 -14.55
CA PRO A 362 -9.06 -16.69 -14.71
C PRO A 362 -8.82 -15.20 -14.35
N LYS A 363 -9.23 -14.29 -15.23
CA LYS A 363 -8.99 -12.85 -15.06
C LYS A 363 -9.65 -12.27 -13.81
N ILE A 364 -9.00 -11.26 -13.24
CA ILE A 364 -9.58 -10.40 -12.21
C ILE A 364 -10.07 -9.12 -12.90
N ILE A 365 -11.35 -8.82 -12.75
CA ILE A 365 -12.01 -7.63 -13.28
C ILE A 365 -12.53 -6.81 -12.10
N GLY A 366 -12.09 -5.55 -12.01
CA GLY A 366 -12.61 -4.57 -11.08
C GLY A 366 -13.70 -3.74 -11.74
N THR A 367 -14.79 -3.48 -11.03
CA THR A 367 -15.83 -2.54 -11.46
C THR A 367 -16.07 -1.53 -10.36
N THR A 368 -16.11 -0.26 -10.73
CA THR A 368 -16.28 0.87 -9.82
C THR A 368 -17.30 1.82 -10.42
N TYR A 369 -18.48 1.85 -9.84
CA TYR A 369 -19.55 2.78 -10.19
C TYR A 369 -19.46 4.01 -9.30
N LEU A 370 -19.27 5.18 -9.89
CA LEU A 370 -19.19 6.46 -9.18
C LEU A 370 -20.34 7.37 -9.57
N THR A 371 -21.02 7.91 -8.58
CA THR A 371 -22.09 8.90 -8.72
C THR A 371 -21.68 10.20 -8.04
N ASP A 372 -22.56 11.20 -8.03
CA ASP A 372 -22.40 12.42 -7.25
C ASP A 372 -22.75 12.24 -5.75
N GLN A 373 -23.24 11.07 -5.35
CA GLN A 373 -23.65 10.76 -3.97
C GLN A 373 -22.84 9.62 -3.34
N TYR A 374 -22.41 8.64 -4.13
CA TYR A 374 -21.69 7.46 -3.64
C TYR A 374 -20.78 6.84 -4.71
N ALA A 375 -19.81 6.05 -4.26
CA ALA A 375 -19.09 5.10 -5.09
C ALA A 375 -19.36 3.67 -4.60
N LEU A 376 -19.55 2.73 -5.51
CA LEU A 376 -19.70 1.30 -5.22
C LEU A 376 -18.75 0.50 -6.10
N SER A 377 -17.97 -0.38 -5.50
CA SER A 377 -16.94 -1.13 -6.20
C SER A 377 -16.85 -2.58 -5.78
N SER A 378 -16.52 -3.45 -6.73
CA SER A 378 -16.19 -4.83 -6.48
C SER A 378 -15.19 -5.43 -7.46
N ALA A 379 -14.47 -6.44 -7.01
CA ALA A 379 -13.68 -7.33 -7.87
C ALA A 379 -14.47 -8.62 -8.10
N ASN A 380 -14.50 -9.09 -9.35
CA ASN A 380 -15.23 -10.31 -9.72
C ASN A 380 -14.73 -11.57 -9.01
N ARG A 381 -13.49 -11.54 -8.49
CA ARG A 381 -12.87 -12.59 -7.69
C ARG A 381 -11.76 -12.04 -6.80
N SER A 382 -11.66 -12.51 -5.56
CA SER A 382 -10.56 -12.21 -4.63
C SER A 382 -10.65 -13.08 -3.37
N SER A 383 -9.67 -13.01 -2.48
CA SER A 383 -9.81 -13.44 -1.09
C SER A 383 -10.37 -12.31 -0.21
N LEU A 384 -10.90 -12.69 0.95
CA LEU A 384 -11.26 -11.77 2.03
C LEU A 384 -10.12 -11.62 3.04
N TRP A 385 -8.88 -11.60 2.56
CA TRP A 385 -7.70 -11.32 3.37
C TRP A 385 -7.73 -9.89 3.92
N ASN A 386 -7.21 -9.67 5.14
CA ASN A 386 -7.28 -8.37 5.83
C ASN A 386 -6.69 -7.18 5.04
N GLN A 387 -5.86 -7.42 4.03
CA GLN A 387 -5.30 -6.39 3.15
C GLN A 387 -6.08 -6.19 1.85
N ARG A 388 -7.13 -6.96 1.58
CA ARG A 388 -7.94 -6.83 0.37
C ARG A 388 -9.28 -6.16 0.67
N ARG A 389 -9.78 -5.40 -0.30
CA ARG A 389 -11.13 -4.81 -0.26
C ARG A 389 -11.84 -5.14 -1.58
N PRO A 390 -12.32 -6.39 -1.76
CA PRO A 390 -12.95 -6.81 -2.99
C PRO A 390 -14.41 -6.32 -3.12
N PHE A 391 -14.98 -5.75 -2.06
CA PHE A 391 -16.26 -5.06 -2.06
C PHE A 391 -16.10 -3.81 -1.20
N LEU A 392 -16.39 -2.64 -1.75
CA LEU A 392 -16.26 -1.38 -1.05
C LEU A 392 -17.24 -0.34 -1.57
N ALA A 393 -17.97 0.32 -0.68
CA ALA A 393 -18.76 1.50 -1.00
C ALA A 393 -18.27 2.70 -0.19
N TYR A 394 -18.43 3.90 -0.76
CA TYR A 394 -18.11 5.17 -0.11
C TYR A 394 -19.24 6.19 -0.33
N TRP A 395 -19.54 6.99 0.69
CA TRP A 395 -20.47 8.13 0.59
C TRP A 395 -20.13 9.19 1.63
N GLY A 396 -20.93 10.25 1.71
CA GLY A 396 -20.72 11.36 2.64
C GLY A 396 -19.86 12.46 2.02
N THR A 397 -19.13 13.17 2.87
CA THR A 397 -18.30 14.33 2.48
C THR A 397 -16.82 14.06 2.77
N PRO A 398 -15.87 14.87 2.27
CA PRO A 398 -14.47 14.69 2.64
C PRO A 398 -14.18 14.90 4.13
N ALA A 399 -15.01 15.68 4.84
CA ALA A 399 -14.90 15.90 6.28
C ALA A 399 -15.49 14.74 7.11
N GLN A 400 -16.48 14.05 6.56
CA GLN A 400 -17.16 12.93 7.21
C GLN A 400 -17.43 11.85 6.15
N PRO A 401 -16.38 11.14 5.69
CA PRO A 401 -16.55 10.05 4.74
C PRO A 401 -17.06 8.81 5.47
N HIS A 402 -17.93 8.07 4.82
CA HIS A 402 -18.41 6.78 5.29
C HIS A 402 -17.96 5.69 4.33
N TYR A 403 -17.84 4.45 4.82
CA TYR A 403 -17.58 3.29 3.98
C TYR A 403 -18.48 2.12 4.35
N LEU A 404 -18.65 1.20 3.40
CA LEU A 404 -19.16 -0.15 3.63
C LEU A 404 -18.17 -1.15 3.04
N GLN A 405 -17.71 -2.11 3.83
CA GLN A 405 -16.90 -3.25 3.36
C GLN A 405 -17.53 -4.58 3.76
N VAL A 406 -17.25 -5.62 2.97
CA VAL A 406 -17.64 -7.00 3.28
C VAL A 406 -16.41 -7.78 3.74
N ARG A 407 -16.54 -8.50 4.85
CA ARG A 407 -15.47 -9.29 5.47
C ARG A 407 -16.02 -10.66 5.86
N LEU A 408 -15.18 -11.69 5.83
CA LEU A 408 -15.47 -12.93 6.53
C LEU A 408 -14.48 -13.06 7.67
N LEU A 409 -14.97 -13.23 8.89
CA LEU A 409 -14.15 -13.22 10.10
C LEU A 409 -14.10 -14.62 10.71
N HIS A 410 -12.90 -15.03 11.12
CA HIS A 410 -12.59 -16.15 11.98
C HIS A 410 -12.00 -15.58 13.27
N ASP A 411 -12.66 -15.83 14.41
CA ASP A 411 -12.29 -15.26 15.71
C ASP A 411 -12.09 -13.73 15.65
N LEU A 412 -13.04 -13.06 14.99
CA LEU A 412 -13.09 -11.61 14.77
C LEU A 412 -11.91 -11.02 13.96
N TYR A 413 -11.14 -11.87 13.27
CA TYR A 413 -10.08 -11.46 12.33
C TYR A 413 -10.39 -11.96 10.91
N ASP A 414 -9.98 -11.22 9.87
CA ASP A 414 -10.29 -11.60 8.48
C ASP A 414 -9.73 -12.98 8.11
N PHE A 415 -10.62 -13.86 7.66
CA PHE A 415 -10.31 -15.24 7.30
C PHE A 415 -9.91 -15.35 5.83
N SER A 416 -8.61 -15.53 5.58
CA SER A 416 -8.05 -15.47 4.23
C SER A 416 -8.37 -16.69 3.37
N ALA A 417 -8.84 -17.79 3.97
CA ALA A 417 -9.34 -18.98 3.27
C ALA A 417 -10.74 -18.78 2.67
N ALA A 418 -11.36 -17.61 2.83
CA ALA A 418 -12.61 -17.27 2.17
C ALA A 418 -12.37 -16.58 0.82
N SER A 419 -13.01 -17.12 -0.21
CA SER A 419 -12.94 -16.62 -1.60
C SER A 419 -14.21 -15.90 -1.97
N PHE A 420 -14.09 -14.63 -2.31
CA PHE A 420 -15.16 -13.76 -2.78
C PHE A 420 -15.26 -13.80 -4.30
N TYR A 421 -16.48 -13.88 -4.82
CA TYR A 421 -16.81 -13.79 -6.24
C TYR A 421 -17.96 -12.83 -6.43
N SER A 422 -17.95 -12.05 -7.50
CA SER A 422 -19.07 -11.18 -7.84
C SER A 422 -19.22 -10.90 -9.31
N GLU A 423 -20.39 -10.39 -9.67
CA GLU A 423 -20.57 -9.57 -10.86
C GLU A 423 -21.25 -8.27 -10.44
N GLN A 424 -20.82 -7.15 -11.03
CA GLN A 424 -21.38 -5.84 -10.75
C GLN A 424 -21.86 -5.18 -12.03
N LYS A 425 -23.04 -4.57 -11.94
CA LYS A 425 -23.58 -3.66 -12.95
C LYS A 425 -24.07 -2.41 -12.26
N GLU A 426 -23.34 -1.33 -12.49
CA GLU A 426 -23.61 -0.02 -11.90
C GLU A 426 -23.74 -0.15 -10.37
N ASN A 427 -24.94 0.05 -9.85
CA ASN A 427 -25.25 0.08 -8.45
C ASN A 427 -25.72 -1.27 -7.87
N ASN A 428 -25.66 -2.36 -8.64
CA ASN A 428 -26.07 -3.69 -8.24
C ASN A 428 -24.87 -4.64 -8.24
N ILE A 429 -24.74 -5.43 -7.17
CA ILE A 429 -23.74 -6.49 -7.03
C ILE A 429 -24.46 -7.80 -6.70
N LEU A 430 -24.15 -8.85 -7.44
CA LEU A 430 -24.46 -10.23 -7.09
C LEU A 430 -23.15 -10.87 -6.64
N ALA A 431 -23.11 -11.44 -5.44
CA ALA A 431 -21.89 -11.96 -4.87
C ALA A 431 -22.08 -13.33 -4.21
N ALA A 432 -21.02 -14.12 -4.23
CA ALA A 432 -20.93 -15.39 -3.51
C ALA A 432 -19.57 -15.53 -2.80
N ILE A 433 -19.55 -16.30 -1.72
CA ILE A 433 -18.35 -16.62 -0.95
C ILE A 433 -18.23 -18.13 -0.82
N THR A 434 -17.05 -18.66 -1.07
CA THR A 434 -16.70 -20.09 -0.88
C THR A 434 -15.45 -20.23 -0.03
N PHE A 435 -15.10 -21.46 0.36
CA PHE A 435 -14.02 -21.75 1.30
C PHE A 435 -12.91 -22.61 0.69
N LEU A 436 -11.68 -22.39 1.15
CA LEU A 436 -10.49 -23.04 0.63
C LEU A 436 -9.91 -24.04 1.62
N THR A 437 -9.70 -25.29 1.20
CA THR A 437 -9.14 -26.36 2.05
C THR A 437 -7.63 -26.24 2.28
N ASN A 438 -6.93 -25.44 1.47
CA ASN A 438 -5.49 -25.18 1.58
C ASN A 438 -5.15 -23.67 1.59
N GLY A 439 -6.15 -22.82 1.83
CA GLY A 439 -5.96 -21.38 2.03
C GLY A 439 -5.23 -21.09 3.34
N GLY A 440 -4.87 -19.83 3.57
CA GLY A 440 -4.33 -19.38 4.85
C GLY A 440 -5.41 -19.09 5.88
N ASP A 441 -5.10 -19.18 7.16
CA ASP A 441 -5.99 -18.66 8.20
C ASP A 441 -6.01 -17.12 8.15
N LYS A 442 -4.93 -16.46 8.55
CA LYS A 442 -4.80 -14.99 8.56
C LYS A 442 -4.09 -14.45 7.33
N HIS A 443 -3.21 -15.22 6.69
CA HIS A 443 -2.43 -14.80 5.52
C HIS A 443 -2.51 -15.82 4.40
N ILE A 444 -2.85 -15.36 3.19
CA ILE A 444 -3.07 -16.16 1.97
C ILE A 444 -2.00 -17.18 1.54
N SER A 445 -0.84 -17.22 2.20
CA SER A 445 0.28 -18.09 1.84
C SER A 445 1.19 -18.55 2.99
N ILE A 446 1.11 -17.94 4.18
CA ILE A 446 2.09 -18.17 5.25
C ILE A 446 1.57 -19.20 6.27
N ASP A 447 0.33 -19.07 6.69
CA ASP A 447 -0.32 -19.91 7.71
C ASP A 447 -1.41 -20.77 7.09
N LYS A 448 -1.01 -21.59 6.10
CA LYS A 448 -1.93 -22.48 5.40
C LYS A 448 -2.60 -23.48 6.33
N LEU A 449 -3.91 -23.66 6.15
CA LEU A 449 -4.71 -24.67 6.83
C LEU A 449 -4.12 -26.05 6.57
N GLN A 450 -3.97 -26.83 7.64
CA GLN A 450 -3.48 -28.20 7.56
C GLN A 450 -4.68 -29.12 7.37
N ASN A 451 -4.73 -29.82 6.23
CA ASN A 451 -5.84 -30.71 5.86
C ASN A 451 -7.23 -30.05 5.91
N GLY A 452 -7.33 -28.75 5.60
CA GLY A 452 -8.60 -28.00 5.64
C GLY A 452 -9.19 -27.78 7.03
N LYS A 453 -8.40 -27.99 8.09
CA LYS A 453 -8.85 -27.87 9.48
C LYS A 453 -8.39 -26.59 10.13
N PHE A 454 -9.26 -26.03 10.97
CA PHE A 454 -8.95 -24.91 11.86
C PHE A 454 -9.84 -24.96 13.11
N LYS A 455 -9.39 -24.33 14.20
CA LYS A 455 -10.17 -24.20 15.43
C LYS A 455 -10.80 -22.83 15.47
N ALA A 456 -12.10 -22.76 15.70
CA ALA A 456 -12.84 -21.49 15.76
C ALA A 456 -13.71 -21.42 17.02
N LYS A 457 -13.77 -20.24 17.63
CA LYS A 457 -14.83 -19.83 18.56
C LYS A 457 -15.92 -19.04 17.84
N ASP A 458 -15.55 -18.41 16.74
CA ASP A 458 -16.41 -17.54 15.96
C ASP A 458 -16.10 -17.63 14.45
N LEU A 459 -17.15 -17.69 13.64
CA LEU A 459 -17.08 -17.60 12.18
C LEU A 459 -18.29 -16.82 11.65
N ARG A 460 -18.07 -15.72 10.94
CA ARG A 460 -19.16 -14.82 10.52
C ARG A 460 -18.87 -14.06 9.23
N LEU A 461 -19.92 -13.76 8.47
CA LEU A 461 -19.91 -12.77 7.40
C LEU A 461 -20.31 -11.41 7.97
N ARG A 462 -19.48 -10.39 7.74
CA ARG A 462 -19.67 -9.03 8.25
C ARG A 462 -19.87 -8.03 7.11
N PHE A 463 -20.93 -7.24 7.23
CA PHE A 463 -21.14 -5.99 6.49
C PHE A 463 -20.79 -4.84 7.45
N GLU A 464 -19.60 -4.26 7.30
CA GLU A 464 -19.07 -3.23 8.21
C GLU A 464 -19.25 -1.83 7.63
N PHE A 465 -19.91 -0.95 8.40
CA PHE A 465 -20.20 0.43 8.09
C PHE A 465 -19.34 1.36 8.94
N GLY A 466 -18.38 2.05 8.31
CA GLY A 466 -17.51 3.01 8.99
C GLY A 466 -18.20 4.35 9.26
N ASN A 467 -17.90 4.95 10.42
CA ASN A 467 -18.48 6.22 10.86
C ASN A 467 -20.02 6.21 10.91
N ILE A 468 -20.62 5.06 11.19
CA ILE A 468 -22.06 4.87 11.38
C ILE A 468 -22.27 4.28 12.78
N ALA A 469 -23.31 4.73 13.48
CA ALA A 469 -23.66 4.21 14.79
C ALA A 469 -24.53 2.95 14.68
N ALA A 470 -24.36 2.00 15.61
CA ALA A 470 -25.03 0.70 15.57
C ALA A 470 -26.57 0.77 15.72
N ASP A 471 -27.08 1.82 16.32
CA ASP A 471 -28.52 2.08 16.47
C ASP A 471 -29.20 2.41 15.13
N GLN A 472 -28.46 2.96 14.16
CA GLN A 472 -28.93 3.23 12.80
C GLN A 472 -29.06 1.97 11.94
N LEU A 473 -28.45 0.86 12.35
CA LEU A 473 -28.52 -0.41 11.64
C LEU A 473 -29.69 -1.26 12.14
N LYS A 474 -30.20 -2.13 11.28
CA LYS A 474 -31.18 -3.16 11.61
C LYS A 474 -30.79 -4.47 10.93
N VAL A 475 -31.24 -5.58 11.49
CA VAL A 475 -31.04 -6.91 10.94
C VAL A 475 -32.26 -7.34 10.10
N PRO A 476 -32.11 -8.26 9.14
CA PRO A 476 -33.23 -8.86 8.44
C PRO A 476 -34.20 -9.58 9.40
N SER A 477 -35.48 -9.67 9.03
CA SER A 477 -36.51 -10.34 9.84
C SER A 477 -36.40 -11.87 9.86
N SER A 478 -35.69 -12.44 8.89
CA SER A 478 -35.36 -13.87 8.80
C SER A 478 -34.08 -14.04 7.97
N GLU A 479 -33.50 -15.24 7.94
CA GLU A 479 -32.23 -15.55 7.26
C GLU A 479 -32.15 -14.95 5.84
N ASN A 480 -33.16 -15.20 5.00
CA ASN A 480 -33.18 -14.82 3.59
C ASN A 480 -34.08 -13.61 3.28
N ALA A 481 -34.58 -12.91 4.31
CA ALA A 481 -35.37 -11.71 4.13
C ALA A 481 -34.50 -10.58 3.55
N ALA A 482 -35.06 -9.81 2.61
CA ALA A 482 -34.42 -8.60 2.14
C ALA A 482 -34.37 -7.55 3.27
N LEU A 483 -33.26 -6.85 3.35
CA LEU A 483 -33.01 -5.75 4.26
C LEU A 483 -32.82 -4.47 3.48
N THR A 484 -33.64 -3.47 3.78
CA THR A 484 -33.49 -2.12 3.24
C THR A 484 -33.11 -1.17 4.36
N LEU A 485 -31.92 -0.58 4.33
CA LEU A 485 -31.48 0.49 5.22
C LEU A 485 -31.53 1.83 4.52
N THR A 486 -31.81 2.90 5.26
CA THR A 486 -31.64 4.27 4.77
C THR A 486 -30.62 4.97 5.64
N LEU A 487 -29.45 5.28 5.08
CA LEU A 487 -28.36 5.97 5.77
C LEU A 487 -27.99 7.21 4.97
N ASN A 488 -28.00 8.38 5.60
CA ASN A 488 -27.66 9.66 4.96
C ASN A 488 -28.43 9.93 3.65
N GLY A 489 -29.70 9.48 3.55
CA GLY A 489 -30.53 9.63 2.35
C GLY A 489 -30.28 8.59 1.25
N LEU A 490 -29.28 7.71 1.40
CA LEU A 490 -29.02 6.60 0.50
C LEU A 490 -29.78 5.35 0.95
N GLN A 491 -30.26 4.57 -0.01
CA GLN A 491 -30.92 3.29 0.26
C GLN A 491 -29.97 2.12 -0.01
N PHE A 492 -29.75 1.27 1.00
CA PHE A 492 -28.95 0.06 0.92
C PHE A 492 -29.90 -1.13 0.96
N ASP A 493 -29.95 -1.91 -0.11
CA ASP A 493 -30.71 -3.15 -0.16
C ASP A 493 -29.75 -4.34 -0.14
N LEU A 494 -29.92 -5.23 0.82
CA LEU A 494 -29.12 -6.44 1.03
C LEU A 494 -30.05 -7.64 1.17
N GLN A 495 -29.74 -8.77 0.53
CA GLN A 495 -30.44 -10.03 0.75
C GLN A 495 -29.48 -11.20 0.66
N LEU A 496 -29.45 -12.06 1.70
CA LEU A 496 -28.87 -13.40 1.55
C LEU A 496 -29.82 -14.25 0.72
N TYR A 497 -29.30 -14.83 -0.36
CA TYR A 497 -30.02 -15.80 -1.18
C TYR A 497 -29.54 -17.23 -0.96
N HIS A 498 -28.40 -17.38 -0.29
CA HIS A 498 -27.82 -18.66 0.06
C HIS A 498 -26.90 -18.50 1.28
N ALA A 499 -27.00 -19.40 2.25
CA ALA A 499 -26.21 -19.31 3.48
C ALA A 499 -26.05 -20.70 4.12
N VAL A 500 -25.10 -21.50 3.62
CA VAL A 500 -24.85 -22.86 4.11
C VAL A 500 -23.39 -22.98 4.53
N PHE A 501 -23.16 -23.57 5.70
CA PHE A 501 -21.84 -23.98 6.18
C PHE A 501 -21.96 -25.33 6.90
N GLY A 502 -22.01 -26.40 6.12
CA GLY A 502 -22.28 -27.74 6.62
C GLY A 502 -23.60 -27.80 7.40
N PRO A 503 -23.61 -28.44 8.59
CA PRO A 503 -24.82 -28.56 9.41
C PRO A 503 -25.12 -27.33 10.27
N LEU A 504 -24.27 -26.28 10.24
CA LEU A 504 -24.42 -25.12 11.11
C LEU A 504 -25.61 -24.28 10.68
N LYS A 505 -26.36 -23.77 11.67
CA LYS A 505 -27.48 -22.85 11.47
C LYS A 505 -27.03 -21.44 11.84
N GLY A 506 -27.03 -20.55 10.85
CA GLY A 506 -26.63 -19.18 11.07
C GLY A 506 -27.75 -18.32 11.64
N HIS A 507 -27.39 -17.11 12.06
CA HIS A 507 -28.34 -16.09 12.47
C HIS A 507 -27.78 -14.69 12.23
N TRP A 508 -28.67 -13.71 12.18
CA TRP A 508 -28.29 -12.31 12.06
C TRP A 508 -28.10 -11.66 13.42
N GLU A 509 -27.05 -10.86 13.55
CA GLU A 509 -26.88 -9.92 14.64
C GLU A 509 -26.34 -8.57 14.12
N LYS A 510 -26.36 -7.56 14.99
CA LYS A 510 -25.72 -6.28 14.72
C LYS A 510 -24.89 -5.86 15.92
N GLY A 511 -23.85 -5.09 15.66
CA GLY A 511 -22.99 -4.53 16.71
C GLY A 511 -22.29 -3.27 16.23
N GLY A 512 -21.41 -2.75 17.07
CA GLY A 512 -20.56 -1.64 16.73
C GLY A 512 -19.57 -1.33 17.84
N ASP A 513 -18.59 -0.52 17.49
CA ASP A 513 -17.62 0.10 18.37
C ASP A 513 -17.54 1.62 18.11
N GLU A 514 -16.52 2.29 18.63
CA GLU A 514 -16.33 3.74 18.46
C GLU A 514 -16.09 4.15 17.00
N LYS A 515 -15.65 3.24 16.13
CA LYS A 515 -15.20 3.52 14.76
C LYS A 515 -16.19 3.04 13.70
N ALA A 516 -16.88 1.93 13.94
CA ALA A 516 -17.75 1.30 12.98
C ALA A 516 -18.94 0.60 13.63
N ALA A 517 -19.99 0.41 12.83
CA ALA A 517 -21.08 -0.49 13.13
C ALA A 517 -21.12 -1.62 12.10
N TRP A 518 -21.77 -2.73 12.41
CA TRP A 518 -21.84 -3.86 11.50
C TRP A 518 -23.15 -4.64 11.60
N ILE A 519 -23.45 -5.34 10.52
CA ILE A 519 -24.47 -6.38 10.44
C ILE A 519 -23.74 -7.68 10.13
N ASP A 520 -23.87 -8.65 11.03
CA ASP A 520 -23.18 -9.93 10.94
C ASP A 520 -24.19 -11.04 10.67
N TYR A 521 -23.86 -11.92 9.73
CA TYR A 521 -24.45 -13.24 9.63
C TYR A 521 -23.47 -14.23 10.27
N VAL A 522 -23.79 -14.68 11.48
CA VAL A 522 -22.95 -15.55 12.31
C VAL A 522 -23.19 -16.99 11.90
N LEU A 523 -22.18 -17.65 11.36
CA LEU A 523 -22.21 -19.07 11.00
C LEU A 523 -21.94 -19.96 12.22
N TYR A 524 -21.04 -19.52 13.09
CA TYR A 524 -20.66 -20.19 14.31
C TYR A 524 -20.29 -19.16 15.38
N ALA A 525 -20.78 -19.34 16.61
CA ALA A 525 -20.30 -18.63 17.78
C ALA A 525 -20.52 -19.51 19.02
N GLY A 526 -19.46 -19.82 19.77
CA GLY A 526 -19.57 -20.71 20.92
C GLY A 526 -18.24 -21.16 21.51
N GLN A 527 -18.23 -22.37 22.06
CA GLN A 527 -17.00 -23.00 22.54
C GLN A 527 -16.03 -23.23 21.38
N GLU A 528 -14.72 -23.23 21.64
CA GLU A 528 -13.74 -23.51 20.60
C GLU A 528 -13.95 -24.94 20.05
N THR A 529 -14.18 -25.05 18.74
CA THR A 529 -14.36 -26.34 18.06
C THR A 529 -13.46 -26.45 16.84
N GLU A 530 -13.04 -27.67 16.49
CA GLU A 530 -12.35 -27.93 15.22
C GLU A 530 -13.38 -28.02 14.09
N LEU A 531 -13.23 -27.17 13.07
CA LEU A 531 -13.99 -27.21 11.83
C LEU A 531 -13.13 -27.83 10.73
N ASP A 532 -13.68 -28.79 10.00
CA ASP A 532 -13.00 -29.50 8.92
C ASP A 532 -13.70 -29.24 7.57
N LEU A 533 -13.13 -28.34 6.77
CA LEU A 533 -13.66 -27.97 5.45
C LEU A 533 -13.71 -29.16 4.47
N THR A 534 -12.88 -30.19 4.66
CA THR A 534 -12.82 -31.33 3.73
C THR A 534 -14.01 -32.28 3.89
N THR A 535 -14.69 -32.20 5.03
CA THR A 535 -15.87 -33.03 5.36
C THR A 535 -17.20 -32.37 5.01
N LEU A 536 -17.18 -31.07 4.65
CA LEU A 536 -18.39 -30.33 4.32
C LEU A 536 -18.83 -30.66 2.90
N GLU A 537 -20.05 -31.13 2.73
CA GLU A 537 -20.65 -31.29 1.39
C GLU A 537 -20.99 -29.93 0.76
N GLU A 538 -21.24 -28.92 1.59
CA GLU A 538 -21.57 -27.58 1.14
C GLU A 538 -21.14 -26.53 2.17
N ALA A 539 -20.40 -25.52 1.70
CA ALA A 539 -20.06 -24.31 2.42
C ALA A 539 -19.99 -23.15 1.42
N ALA A 540 -21.10 -22.43 1.30
CA ALA A 540 -21.20 -21.27 0.43
C ALA A 540 -22.17 -20.24 1.01
N LEU A 541 -21.84 -18.97 0.81
CA LEU A 541 -22.72 -17.84 1.08
C LEU A 541 -23.01 -17.11 -0.22
N GLY A 542 -24.18 -16.50 -0.33
CA GLY A 542 -24.59 -15.75 -1.51
C GLY A 542 -25.48 -14.58 -1.12
N PHE A 543 -25.18 -13.39 -1.64
CA PHE A 543 -25.95 -12.19 -1.39
C PHE A 543 -26.12 -11.28 -2.60
N THR A 544 -27.24 -10.58 -2.64
CA THR A 544 -27.46 -9.44 -3.54
C THR A 544 -27.26 -8.14 -2.77
N PHE A 545 -26.74 -7.12 -3.45
CA PHE A 545 -26.60 -5.79 -2.89
C PHE A 545 -26.96 -4.72 -3.92
N SER A 546 -27.76 -3.73 -3.52
CA SER A 546 -27.97 -2.49 -4.27
C SER A 546 -27.70 -1.27 -3.39
N LEU A 547 -27.04 -0.26 -3.95
CA LEU A 547 -26.94 1.07 -3.34
C LEU A 547 -27.66 2.08 -4.23
N LYS A 548 -28.52 2.93 -3.67
CA LYS A 548 -29.34 3.84 -4.47
C LYS A 548 -29.25 5.26 -3.95
N GLY A 549 -29.28 6.19 -4.89
CA GLY A 549 -29.37 7.61 -4.59
C GLY A 549 -30.73 7.98 -4.01
N ALA A 550 -30.81 9.15 -3.38
CA ALA A 550 -32.06 9.67 -2.84
C ALA A 550 -33.12 9.78 -3.95
N GLY A 551 -34.27 9.10 -3.78
CA GLY A 551 -35.39 9.16 -4.71
C GLY A 551 -35.36 8.14 -5.87
N GLU A 552 -34.30 7.35 -6.01
CA GLU A 552 -34.25 6.27 -6.99
C GLU A 552 -35.17 5.11 -6.59
N LYS A 553 -36.22 4.88 -7.39
CA LYS A 553 -37.09 3.71 -7.24
C LYS A 553 -36.54 2.55 -8.06
N ALA A 554 -36.36 1.38 -7.44
CA ALA A 554 -36.17 0.14 -8.19
C ALA A 554 -37.14 -0.91 -7.67
N LYS A 555 -37.59 -1.77 -8.59
CA LYS A 555 -38.38 -2.95 -8.22
C LYS A 555 -37.52 -3.90 -7.39
N SER A 556 -38.09 -4.39 -6.29
CA SER A 556 -37.53 -5.52 -5.57
C SER A 556 -37.66 -6.76 -6.46
N GLU A 557 -36.55 -7.44 -6.71
CA GLU A 557 -36.48 -8.66 -7.52
C GLU A 557 -35.68 -9.68 -6.72
N ALA A 558 -36.26 -10.86 -6.49
CA ALA A 558 -35.54 -11.95 -5.85
C ALA A 558 -34.55 -12.57 -6.85
N PRO A 559 -33.34 -12.95 -6.42
CA PRO A 559 -32.40 -13.67 -7.28
C PRO A 559 -32.96 -15.06 -7.63
N ALA A 560 -32.78 -15.47 -8.89
CA ALA A 560 -33.03 -16.84 -9.31
C ALA A 560 -31.81 -17.69 -8.96
N VAL A 561 -31.99 -18.70 -8.12
CA VAL A 561 -30.93 -19.56 -7.61
C VAL A 561 -31.19 -21.00 -8.01
N SER A 562 -30.18 -21.67 -8.55
CA SER A 562 -30.22 -23.09 -8.89
C SER A 562 -28.91 -23.77 -8.52
N LYS A 563 -28.97 -25.06 -8.20
CA LYS A 563 -27.79 -25.91 -8.06
C LYS A 563 -27.60 -26.72 -9.35
N GLN A 564 -26.43 -26.63 -9.96
CA GLN A 564 -26.05 -27.45 -11.11
C GLN A 564 -24.84 -28.31 -10.75
N GLY A 565 -25.07 -29.58 -10.43
CA GLY A 565 -24.03 -30.45 -9.88
C GLY A 565 -23.55 -29.91 -8.53
N GLU A 566 -22.23 -29.68 -8.41
CA GLU A 566 -21.59 -29.12 -7.20
C GLU A 566 -21.55 -27.58 -7.19
N ASP A 567 -22.11 -26.91 -8.21
CA ASP A 567 -22.07 -25.44 -8.31
C ASP A 567 -23.38 -24.78 -7.88
N LEU A 568 -23.26 -23.67 -7.16
CA LEU A 568 -24.31 -22.69 -6.91
C LEU A 568 -24.30 -21.69 -8.06
N GLU A 569 -25.45 -21.56 -8.72
CA GLU A 569 -25.67 -20.59 -9.79
C GLU A 569 -26.76 -19.61 -9.38
N ALA A 570 -26.44 -18.32 -9.45
CA ALA A 570 -27.37 -17.24 -9.14
C ALA A 570 -27.46 -16.27 -10.32
N ARG A 571 -28.68 -15.81 -10.61
CA ARG A 571 -28.96 -14.75 -11.59
C ARG A 571 -29.82 -13.67 -10.96
N TRP A 572 -29.49 -12.41 -11.20
CA TRP A 572 -30.22 -11.28 -10.63
C TRP A 572 -29.99 -10.00 -11.43
N LYS A 573 -31.05 -9.36 -11.94
CA LYS A 573 -30.94 -8.09 -12.70
C LYS A 573 -29.93 -8.12 -13.86
N GLY A 574 -29.84 -9.27 -14.54
CA GLY A 574 -28.88 -9.50 -15.63
C GLY A 574 -27.44 -9.80 -15.19
N LEU A 575 -27.18 -9.91 -13.89
CA LEU A 575 -25.94 -10.42 -13.32
C LEU A 575 -26.01 -11.94 -13.16
N HIS A 576 -24.85 -12.59 -13.15
CA HIS A 576 -24.67 -14.02 -13.06
C HIS A 576 -23.40 -14.38 -12.29
N VAL A 577 -23.55 -15.19 -11.24
CA VAL A 577 -22.44 -15.75 -10.47
C VAL A 577 -22.59 -17.27 -10.42
N ARG A 578 -21.49 -17.98 -10.67
CA ARG A 578 -21.38 -19.43 -10.54
C ARG A 578 -20.15 -19.77 -9.71
N VAL A 579 -20.35 -20.48 -8.61
CA VAL A 579 -19.28 -20.88 -7.70
C VAL A 579 -19.48 -22.32 -7.20
N PRO A 580 -18.40 -23.06 -6.89
CA PRO A 580 -18.51 -24.36 -6.26
C PRO A 580 -19.06 -24.22 -4.84
N THR A 581 -19.95 -25.11 -4.46
CA THR A 581 -20.52 -25.17 -3.11
C THR A 581 -19.64 -25.95 -2.14
N LYS A 582 -18.88 -26.92 -2.64
CA LYS A 582 -17.95 -27.71 -1.84
C LYS A 582 -16.62 -26.95 -1.64
N PRO A 583 -16.07 -26.90 -0.41
CA PRO A 583 -14.74 -26.33 -0.19
C PRO A 583 -13.69 -26.99 -1.10
N MET A 584 -12.81 -26.16 -1.66
CA MET A 584 -11.88 -26.61 -2.70
C MET A 584 -10.44 -26.15 -2.45
N ILE A 585 -9.50 -26.68 -3.22
CA ILE A 585 -8.13 -26.17 -3.26
C ILE A 585 -8.14 -24.79 -3.92
N GLN A 586 -7.38 -23.83 -3.37
CA GLN A 586 -7.22 -22.46 -3.84
C GLN A 586 -7.04 -22.38 -5.36
N PRO A 587 -8.05 -21.86 -6.08
CA PRO A 587 -7.89 -21.51 -7.49
C PRO A 587 -6.82 -20.44 -7.70
N LYS A 588 -6.26 -20.37 -8.93
CA LYS A 588 -5.40 -19.25 -9.34
C LYS A 588 -6.15 -17.91 -9.19
N ASN A 589 -5.39 -16.83 -8.98
CA ASN A 589 -5.93 -15.46 -8.95
C ASN A 589 -7.00 -15.24 -7.86
N LEU A 590 -6.71 -15.67 -6.63
CA LEU A 590 -7.50 -15.43 -5.41
C LEU A 590 -6.65 -14.90 -4.26
#